data_AF-B6IGJ0-F1
#
_entry.id   AF-B6IGJ0-F1
#
_cell.length_a   1.000
_cell.length_b   1.000
_cell.length_c   1.000
_cell.angle_alpha   90.00
_cell.angle_beta   90.00
_cell.angle_gamma   90.00
#
_symmetry.space_group_name_H-M   'P 1'
#
loop_
_entity.id
_entity.type
_entity.pdbx_description
1 polymer ?
#
loop_
_entity_poly.entity_id
_entity_poly.type
_entity_poly.pdbx_seq_one_letter_code
_entity_poly.pdbx_strand_id
1 'polypeptide(L)'
;MPDAHYESHEPYINEPPFEEHLEPIETPSMRSNSTDGYVDFPTMESSIQEDEESPVTRMRHTVNQLKIENKALEQELAHVKELLKQKDALLKTRNPSSCPVCFLQFNKDDCKEATVVPCGHVICFECGRKVKSCPTCRSKPVKVIRIFRS
;
A
#
# COMPACT_ATOMS: atom_id res chain seq x y z
N MET A 1 -58.28 3.80 9.82
CA MET A 1 -57.96 4.63 8.64
C MET A 1 -58.09 6.08 9.10
N PRO A 2 -56.96 6.78 9.28
CA PRO A 2 -56.48 7.60 8.17
C PRO A 2 -55.00 7.37 7.82
N ASP A 3 -54.72 7.65 6.56
CA ASP A 3 -53.47 7.50 5.84
C ASP A 3 -52.44 8.55 6.26
N ALA A 4 -51.23 8.09 6.61
CA ALA A 4 -50.05 8.93 6.77
C ALA A 4 -49.18 8.77 5.53
N HIS A 5 -49.24 9.75 4.64
CA HIS A 5 -48.33 9.90 3.51
C HIS A 5 -46.90 10.13 4.04
N TYR A 6 -45.99 9.23 3.68
CA TYR A 6 -44.56 9.33 3.94
C TYR A 6 -43.90 10.01 2.73
N GLU A 7 -43.54 11.28 2.84
CA GLU A 7 -42.70 11.96 1.86
C GLU A 7 -41.24 11.56 2.08
N SER A 8 -40.70 10.82 1.13
CA SER A 8 -39.29 10.46 1.04
C SER A 8 -38.49 11.65 0.49
N HIS A 9 -37.80 12.38 1.37
CA HIS A 9 -36.74 13.30 0.96
C HIS A 9 -35.46 12.49 0.66
N GLU A 10 -35.07 12.44 -0.61
CA GLU A 10 -33.75 11.93 -1.02
C GLU A 10 -32.65 12.98 -0.70
N PRO A 11 -31.52 12.57 -0.10
CA PRO A 11 -30.39 13.48 0.08
C PRO A 11 -29.61 13.64 -1.23
N TYR A 12 -29.64 14.86 -1.75
CA TYR A 12 -28.80 15.34 -2.85
C TYR A 12 -27.31 15.20 -2.48
N ILE A 13 -26.57 14.35 -3.19
CA ILE A 13 -25.11 14.26 -3.09
C ILE A 13 -24.53 15.26 -4.10
N ASN A 14 -23.97 16.36 -3.59
CA ASN A 14 -23.12 17.26 -4.39
C ASN A 14 -21.73 16.66 -4.47
N GLU A 15 -21.36 16.06 -5.61
CA GLU A 15 -19.97 15.75 -5.93
C GLU A 15 -19.29 17.00 -6.53
N PRO A 16 -18.14 17.44 -6.02
CA PRO A 16 -17.37 18.50 -6.66
C PRO A 16 -16.62 17.96 -7.90
N PRO A 17 -16.44 18.76 -8.97
CA PRO A 17 -15.69 18.34 -10.15
C PRO A 17 -14.21 18.23 -9.81
N PHE A 18 -13.61 17.08 -10.15
CA PHE A 18 -12.18 16.85 -10.06
C PHE A 18 -11.53 17.33 -11.37
N GLU A 19 -11.00 18.55 -11.39
CA GLU A 19 -10.16 19.03 -12.50
C GLU A 19 -8.69 18.66 -12.22
N GLU A 20 -8.22 17.56 -12.83
CA GLU A 20 -6.79 17.28 -12.97
C GLU A 20 -6.19 18.22 -14.04
N HIS A 21 -5.55 19.30 -13.59
CA HIS A 21 -4.61 20.05 -14.41
C HIS A 21 -3.29 19.26 -14.49
N LEU A 22 -3.11 18.53 -15.59
CA LEU A 22 -1.81 18.00 -16.00
C LEU A 22 -1.05 19.09 -16.76
N GLU A 23 -0.01 19.64 -16.14
CA GLU A 23 0.92 20.52 -16.85
C GLU A 23 1.79 19.72 -17.84
N PRO A 24 1.97 20.19 -19.09
CA PRO A 24 2.84 19.54 -20.06
C PRO A 24 4.32 19.61 -19.66
N ILE A 25 4.99 18.45 -19.69
CA ILE A 25 6.44 18.34 -19.52
C ILE A 25 7.12 18.95 -20.75
N GLU A 26 7.83 20.06 -20.57
CA GLU A 26 8.69 20.64 -21.59
C GLU A 26 9.91 19.73 -21.84
N THR A 27 9.99 19.11 -23.01
CA THR A 27 11.21 18.42 -23.46
C THR A 27 12.21 19.44 -24.04
N PRO A 28 13.51 19.37 -23.72
CA PRO A 28 14.50 20.25 -24.33
C PRO A 28 14.66 19.99 -25.83
N SER A 29 14.36 21.01 -26.63
CA SER A 29 14.57 21.05 -28.08
C SER A 29 16.07 21.02 -28.41
N MET A 30 16.54 19.93 -29.01
CA MET A 30 17.87 19.83 -29.63
C MET A 30 17.94 20.74 -30.86
N ARG A 31 18.62 21.89 -30.75
CA ARG A 31 19.00 22.70 -31.91
C ARG A 31 20.23 22.07 -32.57
N SER A 32 20.03 21.58 -33.79
CA SER A 32 21.07 21.30 -34.76
C SER A 32 21.64 22.61 -35.29
N ASN A 33 22.91 22.90 -35.04
CA ASN A 33 23.68 23.85 -35.84
C ASN A 33 24.94 23.14 -36.33
N SER A 34 24.93 22.75 -37.60
CA SER A 34 26.13 22.58 -38.42
C SER A 34 26.55 23.96 -38.93
N THR A 35 27.83 24.28 -38.90
CA THR A 35 28.73 24.37 -40.08
C THR A 35 30.00 25.16 -39.74
N ASP A 36 31.12 24.58 -40.18
CA ASP A 36 32.35 25.22 -40.63
C ASP A 36 33.21 26.03 -39.65
N GLY A 37 34.19 25.32 -39.09
CA GLY A 37 35.39 25.89 -38.48
C GLY A 37 36.51 24.87 -38.52
N TYR A 38 37.21 24.79 -39.65
CA TYR A 38 38.48 24.07 -39.78
C TYR A 38 39.50 24.68 -38.81
N VAL A 39 39.84 23.93 -37.75
CA VAL A 39 40.98 24.21 -36.88
C VAL A 39 41.98 23.07 -37.04
N ASP A 40 43.14 23.43 -37.57
CA ASP A 40 44.29 22.55 -37.76
C ASP A 40 45.10 22.47 -36.45
N PHE A 41 45.41 21.23 -36.05
CA PHE A 41 46.42 20.76 -35.08
C PHE A 41 46.22 21.04 -33.56
N PRO A 42 46.76 20.19 -32.67
CA PRO A 42 47.58 18.99 -32.89
C PRO A 42 46.89 17.70 -32.42
N THR A 43 47.18 16.57 -33.07
CA THR A 43 46.92 15.23 -32.52
C THR A 43 47.73 15.09 -31.24
N MET A 44 47.14 15.46 -30.10
CA MET A 44 47.52 14.84 -28.84
C MET A 44 47.13 13.38 -29.02
N GLU A 45 48.12 12.55 -29.34
CA GLU A 45 48.13 11.17 -28.88
C GLU A 45 48.04 11.25 -27.36
N SER A 46 46.82 11.45 -26.84
CA SER A 46 46.48 11.07 -25.49
C SER A 46 46.63 9.56 -25.53
N SER A 47 47.84 9.11 -25.22
CA SER A 47 48.12 7.77 -24.78
C SER A 47 46.99 7.43 -23.82
N ILE A 48 46.03 6.66 -24.32
CA ILE A 48 45.15 5.88 -23.48
C ILE A 48 46.14 4.85 -22.91
N GLN A 49 46.89 5.29 -21.90
CA GLN A 49 47.44 4.38 -20.91
C GLN A 49 46.18 3.84 -20.26
N GLU A 50 45.65 2.77 -20.85
CA GLU A 50 44.81 1.83 -20.12
C GLU A 50 45.72 1.37 -18.98
N ASP A 51 45.68 2.09 -17.87
CA ASP A 51 46.34 1.69 -16.65
C ASP A 51 45.74 0.32 -16.33
N GLU A 52 46.50 -0.73 -16.65
CA GLU A 52 46.23 -2.12 -16.34
C GLU A 52 46.14 -2.21 -14.81
N GLU A 53 44.97 -1.88 -14.29
CA GLU A 53 44.68 -1.91 -12.87
C GLU A 53 45.01 -3.31 -12.37
N SER A 54 45.96 -3.39 -11.43
CA SER A 54 46.35 -4.67 -10.84
C SER A 54 45.10 -5.46 -10.43
N PRO A 55 45.05 -6.78 -10.68
CA PRO A 55 43.92 -7.62 -10.29
C PRO A 55 43.52 -7.45 -8.81
N VAL A 56 44.49 -7.15 -7.95
CA VAL A 56 44.28 -6.89 -6.52
C VAL A 56 43.54 -5.57 -6.27
N THR A 57 43.84 -4.52 -7.04
CA THR A 57 43.17 -3.23 -6.97
C THR A 57 41.71 -3.36 -7.41
N ARG A 58 41.46 -4.00 -8.56
CA ARG A 58 40.11 -4.29 -9.04
C ARG A 58 39.29 -5.08 -8.01
N MET A 59 39.87 -6.13 -7.44
CA MET A 59 39.21 -6.92 -6.39
C MET A 59 38.90 -6.09 -5.14
N ARG A 60 39.81 -5.21 -4.71
CA ARG A 60 39.58 -4.31 -3.57
C ARG A 60 38.42 -3.35 -3.85
N HIS A 61 38.33 -2.79 -5.06
CA HIS A 61 37.20 -1.95 -5.45
C HIS A 61 35.88 -2.70 -5.41
N THR A 62 35.82 -3.92 -5.96
CA THR A 62 34.61 -4.75 -5.92
C THR A 62 34.19 -5.07 -4.48
N VAL A 63 35.13 -5.44 -3.61
CA VAL A 63 34.82 -5.73 -2.19
C VAL A 63 34.28 -4.49 -1.47
N ASN A 64 34.88 -3.32 -1.71
CA ASN A 64 34.41 -2.07 -1.12
C ASN A 64 33.01 -1.69 -1.62
N GLN A 65 32.76 -1.87 -2.92
CA GLN A 65 31.45 -1.63 -3.52
C GLN A 65 30.37 -2.54 -2.90
N LEU A 66 30.63 -3.85 -2.86
CA LEU A 66 29.73 -4.82 -2.22
C LEU A 66 29.51 -4.52 -0.73
N LYS A 67 30.52 -3.99 -0.04
CA LYS A 67 30.37 -3.60 1.37
C LYS A 67 29.43 -2.41 1.55
N ILE A 68 29.48 -1.44 0.64
CA ILE A 68 28.56 -0.30 0.62
C ILE A 68 27.14 -0.79 0.32
N GLU A 69 26.98 -1.64 -0.69
CA GLU A 69 25.67 -2.20 -1.07
C GLU A 69 25.07 -3.07 0.04
N ASN A 70 25.85 -3.95 0.66
CA ASN A 70 25.37 -4.76 1.78
C ASN A 70 24.90 -3.87 2.94
N LYS A 71 25.63 -2.79 3.25
CA LYS A 71 25.21 -1.85 4.28
C LYS A 71 23.90 -1.13 3.92
N ALA A 72 23.73 -0.75 2.65
CA ALA A 72 22.49 -0.14 2.18
C ALA A 72 21.31 -1.12 2.29
N LEU A 73 21.50 -2.37 1.85
CA LEU A 73 20.48 -3.42 1.95
C LEU A 73 20.11 -3.74 3.40
N GLU A 74 21.08 -3.78 4.31
CA GLU A 74 20.82 -3.97 5.75
C GLU A 74 19.95 -2.84 6.33
N GLN A 75 20.19 -1.59 5.89
CA GLN A 75 19.37 -0.44 6.29
C GLN A 75 17.95 -0.53 5.74
N GLU A 76 17.79 -0.91 4.47
CA GLU A 76 16.47 -1.12 3.85
C GLU A 76 15.69 -2.24 4.55
N LEU A 77 16.36 -3.37 4.84
CA LEU A 77 15.76 -4.47 5.58
C LEU A 77 15.31 -4.05 6.98
N ALA A 78 16.11 -3.22 7.67
CA ALA A 78 15.73 -2.67 8.98
C ALA A 78 14.47 -1.79 8.86
N HIS A 79 14.40 -0.94 7.84
CA HIS A 79 13.25 -0.06 7.59
C HIS A 79 11.98 -0.86 7.26
N VAL A 80 12.07 -1.84 6.35
CA VAL A 80 10.92 -2.71 5.99
C VAL A 80 10.42 -3.49 7.21
N LYS A 81 11.32 -4.02 8.04
CA LYS A 81 10.93 -4.71 9.28
C LYS A 81 10.15 -3.79 10.23
N GLU A 82 10.53 -2.53 10.33
CA GLU A 82 9.83 -1.57 11.18
C GLU A 82 8.44 -1.24 10.62
N LEU A 83 8.32 -1.02 9.31
CA LEU A 83 7.02 -0.82 8.66
C LEU A 83 6.07 -2.01 8.86
N LEU A 84 6.60 -3.25 8.80
CA LEU A 84 5.80 -4.45 9.06
C LEU A 84 5.29 -4.49 10.51
N LYS A 85 6.11 -4.14 11.50
CA LYS A 85 5.67 -4.07 12.90
C LYS A 85 4.58 -3.03 13.11
N GLN A 86 4.71 -1.85 12.48
CA GLN A 86 3.70 -0.80 12.55
C GLN A 86 2.38 -1.27 11.93
N LYS A 87 2.43 -1.92 10.77
CA LYS A 87 1.26 -2.51 10.12
C LYS A 87 0.57 -3.55 11.02
N ASP A 88 1.34 -4.44 11.66
CA ASP A 88 0.78 -5.46 12.55
C ASP A 88 0.14 -4.83 13.79
N ALA A 89 0.73 -3.77 14.34
CA ALA A 89 0.14 -3.02 15.45
C ALA A 89 -1.21 -2.39 15.04
N LEU A 90 -1.30 -1.79 13.85
CA LEU A 90 -2.54 -1.23 13.32
C LEU A 90 -3.61 -2.29 13.01
N LEU A 91 -3.22 -3.47 12.52
CA LEU A 91 -4.16 -4.56 12.27
C LEU A 91 -4.73 -5.11 13.58
N LYS A 92 -3.93 -5.17 14.65
CA LYS A 92 -4.40 -5.57 15.98
C LYS A 92 -5.42 -4.61 16.57
N THR A 93 -5.29 -3.30 16.32
CA THR A 93 -6.27 -2.32 16.83
C THR A 93 -7.52 -2.23 15.95
N ARG A 94 -7.40 -2.48 14.64
CA ARG A 94 -8.53 -2.38 13.70
C ARG A 94 -9.50 -3.54 13.80
N ASN A 95 -9.04 -4.74 14.14
CA ASN A 95 -9.92 -5.89 14.29
C ASN A 95 -10.73 -5.73 15.59
N PRO A 96 -12.07 -5.69 15.53
CA PRO A 96 -12.88 -5.60 16.74
C PRO A 96 -12.54 -6.81 17.60
N SER A 97 -12.01 -6.59 18.79
CA SER A 97 -11.66 -7.68 19.72
C SER A 97 -12.89 -8.28 20.39
N SER A 98 -14.07 -7.67 20.20
CA SER A 98 -15.34 -8.07 20.79
C SER A 98 -16.50 -7.96 19.81
N CYS A 99 -17.54 -8.75 20.09
CA CYS A 99 -18.77 -8.74 19.32
C CYS A 99 -19.58 -7.46 19.58
N PRO A 100 -20.05 -6.74 18.55
CA PRO A 100 -20.83 -5.51 18.74
C PRO A 100 -22.25 -5.74 19.29
N VAL A 101 -22.68 -7.01 19.42
CA VAL A 101 -24.02 -7.37 19.90
C VAL A 101 -24.00 -7.78 21.38
N CYS A 102 -23.09 -8.69 21.74
CA CYS A 102 -22.98 -9.20 23.12
C CYS A 102 -21.81 -8.59 23.91
N PHE A 103 -20.96 -7.79 23.26
CA PHE A 103 -19.78 -7.15 23.84
C PHE A 103 -18.73 -8.10 24.45
N LEU A 104 -18.88 -9.42 24.26
CA LEU A 104 -17.91 -10.43 24.66
C LEU A 104 -16.71 -10.44 23.71
N GLN A 105 -15.52 -10.66 24.25
CA GLN A 105 -14.29 -10.75 23.48
C GLN A 105 -14.30 -12.01 22.60
N PHE A 106 -13.91 -11.85 21.33
CA PHE A 106 -13.77 -13.00 20.44
C PHE A 106 -12.64 -13.92 20.93
N ASN A 107 -12.84 -15.23 20.78
CA ASN A 107 -11.91 -16.29 21.22
C ASN A 107 -11.72 -16.38 22.75
N LYS A 108 -12.57 -15.70 23.52
CA LYS A 108 -12.76 -15.93 24.96
C LYS A 108 -14.22 -16.30 25.22
N ASP A 109 -14.48 -16.98 26.33
CA ASP A 109 -15.85 -17.24 26.84
C ASP A 109 -16.80 -17.87 25.79
N ASP A 110 -16.28 -18.82 24.99
CA ASP A 110 -17.00 -19.48 23.88
C ASP A 110 -17.52 -18.55 22.76
N CYS A 111 -17.14 -17.27 22.77
CA CYS A 111 -17.52 -16.27 21.77
C CYS A 111 -16.71 -16.48 20.47
N LYS A 112 -17.25 -17.33 19.60
CA LYS A 112 -16.63 -17.70 18.32
C LYS A 112 -16.92 -16.63 17.27
N GLU A 113 -15.88 -16.13 16.63
CA GLU A 113 -15.99 -15.11 15.59
C GLU A 113 -16.63 -15.66 14.31
N ALA A 114 -17.46 -14.84 13.66
CA ALA A 114 -18.14 -15.18 12.42
C ALA A 114 -18.33 -13.95 11.54
N THR A 115 -18.35 -14.17 10.23
CA THR A 115 -18.59 -13.16 9.21
C THR A 115 -20.03 -13.27 8.70
N VAL A 116 -20.69 -12.12 8.59
CA VAL A 116 -22.01 -12.00 7.95
C VAL A 116 -21.83 -11.88 6.44
N VAL A 117 -22.48 -12.74 5.67
CA VAL A 117 -22.46 -12.72 4.20
C VAL A 117 -23.77 -12.12 3.68
N PRO A 118 -23.75 -11.22 2.68
CA PRO A 118 -22.60 -10.84 1.83
C PRO A 118 -21.75 -9.67 2.34
N CYS A 119 -22.15 -8.98 3.41
CA CYS A 119 -21.54 -7.69 3.76
C CYS A 119 -20.14 -7.76 4.39
N GLY A 120 -19.68 -8.92 4.85
CA GLY A 120 -18.33 -9.09 5.40
C GLY A 120 -18.14 -8.64 6.85
N HIS A 121 -19.16 -8.06 7.50
CA HIS A 121 -19.04 -7.59 8.88
C HIS A 121 -18.96 -8.73 9.89
N VAL A 122 -18.16 -8.53 10.93
CA VAL A 122 -17.81 -9.54 11.92
C VAL A 122 -18.68 -9.42 13.18
N ILE A 123 -19.24 -10.55 13.61
CA ILE A 123 -20.02 -10.72 14.85
C ILE A 123 -19.77 -12.10 15.46
N CYS A 124 -20.27 -12.35 16.68
CA CYS A 124 -20.18 -13.70 17.25
C CYS A 124 -21.13 -14.67 16.52
N PHE A 125 -20.75 -15.94 16.39
CA PHE A 125 -21.54 -16.95 15.68
C PHE A 125 -22.96 -17.10 16.29
N GLU A 126 -23.05 -17.14 17.62
CA GLU A 126 -24.34 -17.21 18.33
C GLU A 126 -25.21 -15.96 18.11
N CYS A 127 -24.58 -14.79 18.00
CA CYS A 127 -25.24 -13.52 17.73
C CYS A 127 -25.75 -13.50 16.28
N GLY A 128 -24.94 -13.98 15.34
CA GLY A 128 -25.26 -14.06 13.93
C GLY A 128 -26.46 -14.93 13.62
N ARG A 129 -26.68 -16.00 14.40
CA ARG A 129 -27.88 -16.84 14.26
C ARG A 129 -29.18 -16.16 14.69
N LYS A 130 -29.10 -15.11 15.51
CA LYS A 130 -30.27 -14.43 16.11
C LYS A 130 -30.67 -13.16 15.36
N VAL A 131 -29.73 -12.51 14.66
CA VAL A 131 -29.95 -11.22 14.01
C VAL A 131 -30.63 -11.38 12.64
N LYS A 132 -31.66 -10.57 12.37
CA LYS A 132 -32.36 -10.51 11.07
C LYS A 132 -31.65 -9.61 10.05
N SER A 133 -30.79 -8.72 10.51
CA SER A 133 -30.03 -7.74 9.73
C SER A 133 -28.65 -7.56 10.36
N CYS A 134 -27.64 -7.27 9.55
CA CYS A 134 -26.30 -6.97 10.05
C CYS A 134 -26.34 -5.75 10.99
N PRO A 135 -25.79 -5.84 12.23
CA PRO A 135 -25.81 -4.71 13.16
C PRO A 135 -24.93 -3.54 12.71
N THR A 136 -23.96 -3.78 11.82
CA THR A 136 -23.02 -2.75 11.35
C THR A 136 -23.54 -1.98 10.15
N CYS A 137 -24.05 -2.68 9.12
CA CYS A 137 -24.47 -2.06 7.86
C CYS A 137 -25.95 -2.27 7.50
N ARG A 138 -26.72 -2.94 8.37
CA ARG A 138 -28.16 -3.20 8.21
C ARG A 138 -28.56 -4.07 7.00
N SER A 139 -27.60 -4.53 6.18
CA SER A 139 -27.84 -5.48 5.10
C SER A 139 -28.42 -6.80 5.64
N LYS A 140 -29.32 -7.42 4.87
CA LYS A 140 -29.90 -8.72 5.22
C LYS A 140 -28.86 -9.84 5.06
N PRO A 141 -28.57 -10.63 6.11
CA PRO A 141 -27.64 -11.74 6.04
C PRO A 141 -28.24 -12.90 5.24
N VAL A 142 -27.48 -13.44 4.28
CA VAL A 142 -27.81 -14.70 3.59
C VAL A 142 -27.30 -15.88 4.41
N LYS A 143 -26.10 -15.74 4.98
CA LYS A 143 -25.46 -16.76 5.83
C LYS A 143 -24.49 -16.11 6.81
N VAL A 144 -24.20 -16.83 7.89
CA VAL A 144 -23.17 -16.47 8.87
C VAL A 144 -22.14 -17.59 8.87
N ILE A 145 -20.90 -17.27 8.54
CA ILE A 145 -19.81 -18.24 8.42
C ILE A 145 -18.84 -18.03 9.58
N ARG A 146 -18.51 -19.11 10.28
CA ARG A 146 -17.55 -19.07 11.38
C ARG A 146 -16.13 -18.92 10.87
N ILE A 147 -15.35 -18.03 11.51
CA ILE A 147 -13.94 -17.82 11.21
C ILE A 147 -13.12 -18.71 12.14
N PHE A 148 -12.21 -19.50 11.58
CA PHE A 148 -11.22 -20.25 12.34
C PHE A 148 -9.86 -19.58 12.13
N ARG A 149 -9.26 -19.09 13.21
CA ARG A 149 -7.88 -18.59 13.18
C ARG A 149 -6.96 -19.71 13.66
N SER A 150 -5.90 -19.98 12.89
CA SER A 150 -4.82 -20.93 13.20
C SER A 150 -3.85 -20.39 14.23
#